data_AF-A0A0D6TH18-F1
#
_entry.id   AF-A0A0D6TH18-F1
#
_cell.length_a   1.000
_cell.length_b   1.000
_cell.length_c   1.000
_cell.angle_alpha   90.00
_cell.angle_beta   90.00
_cell.angle_gamma   90.00
#
_symmetry.space_group_name_H-M   'P 1'
#
loop_
_entity.id
_entity.type
_entity.pdbx_description
1 polymer ?
#
loop_
_entity_poly.entity_id
_entity_poly.type
_entity_poly.pdbx_seq_one_letter_code
_entity_poly.pdbx_strand_id
1 'polypeptide(L)'
;MQADTLAALRWQARPVVVLGPEAQVARQIADLQGHAEQLAEREVVILTDGPGADALRDGQGFQVLLIGKDGGVKMSSAKPVAAEDILSLIDSMPMRQQEMR
;
A
#
# COMPACT_ATOMS: atom_id res chain seq x y z
N MET A 1 -10.78 2.86 -13.83
CA MET A 1 -11.00 3.48 -12.51
C MET A 1 -9.84 3.23 -11.56
N GLN A 2 -9.54 1.98 -11.14
CA GLN A 2 -8.42 1.78 -10.19
C GLN A 2 -7.02 1.93 -10.82
N ALA A 3 -6.84 1.53 -12.07
CA ALA A 3 -5.62 1.81 -12.83
C ALA A 3 -5.40 3.34 -13.01
N ASP A 4 -6.49 4.11 -13.19
CA ASP A 4 -6.44 5.57 -13.28
C ASP A 4 -6.06 6.19 -11.93
N THR A 5 -6.56 5.63 -10.81
CA THR A 5 -6.15 6.02 -9.46
C THR A 5 -4.66 5.76 -9.24
N LEU A 6 -4.15 4.57 -9.56
CA LEU A 6 -2.73 4.25 -9.41
C LEU A 6 -1.85 5.12 -10.31
N ALA A 7 -2.29 5.38 -11.55
CA ALA A 7 -1.61 6.29 -12.45
C ALA A 7 -1.57 7.72 -11.89
N ALA A 8 -2.68 8.19 -11.30
CA ALA A 8 -2.78 9.49 -10.67
C ALA A 8 -1.93 9.61 -9.39
N LEU A 9 -1.59 8.50 -8.72
CA LEU A 9 -0.72 8.51 -7.54
C LEU A 9 0.77 8.36 -7.90
N ARG A 10 1.09 8.04 -9.16
CA ARG A 10 2.47 7.92 -9.62
C ARG A 10 3.23 9.22 -9.34
N TRP A 11 4.43 9.07 -8.82
CA TRP A 11 5.34 10.12 -8.36
C TRP A 11 4.86 10.97 -7.17
N GLN A 12 3.61 10.81 -6.72
CA GLN A 12 3.01 11.61 -5.66
C GLN A 12 2.91 10.85 -4.34
N ALA A 13 2.52 9.57 -4.37
CA ALA A 13 2.28 8.78 -3.17
C ALA A 13 2.75 7.33 -3.33
N ARG A 14 2.79 6.61 -2.21
CA ARG A 14 3.06 5.18 -2.12
C ARG A 14 1.78 4.43 -1.78
N PRO A 15 1.06 3.85 -2.76
CA PRO A 15 -0.14 3.09 -2.48
C PRO A 15 0.18 1.83 -1.66
N VAL A 16 -0.50 1.64 -0.54
CA VAL A 16 -0.66 0.34 0.12
C VAL A 16 -2.04 -0.18 -0.25
N VAL A 17 -2.08 -1.19 -1.12
CA VAL A 17 -3.32 -1.80 -1.57
C VAL A 17 -3.65 -3.00 -0.69
N VAL A 18 -4.85 -3.04 -0.11
CA VAL A 18 -5.34 -4.15 0.72
C VAL A 18 -6.60 -4.73 0.08
N LEU A 19 -6.52 -6.01 -0.31
CA LEU A 19 -7.58 -6.73 -1.02
C LEU A 19 -8.00 -7.98 -0.23
N GLY A 20 -9.24 -8.42 -0.39
CA GLY A 20 -9.72 -9.71 0.12
C GLY A 20 -10.98 -9.62 0.99
N PRO A 21 -11.23 -10.62 1.86
CA PRO A 21 -12.41 -10.65 2.71
C PRO A 21 -12.49 -9.43 3.64
N GLU A 22 -13.68 -8.83 3.75
CA GLU A 22 -13.92 -7.57 4.48
C GLU A 22 -13.33 -7.57 5.90
N ALA A 23 -13.50 -8.66 6.65
CA ALA A 23 -12.96 -8.76 8.01
C ALA A 23 -11.42 -8.72 8.06
N GLN A 24 -10.74 -9.30 7.07
CA GLN A 24 -9.28 -9.28 7.00
C GLN A 24 -8.76 -7.93 6.52
N VAL A 25 -9.45 -7.32 5.55
CA VAL A 25 -9.17 -5.96 5.08
C VAL A 25 -9.32 -4.95 6.22
N ALA A 26 -10.45 -4.98 6.94
CA ALA A 26 -10.71 -4.11 8.08
C ALA A 26 -9.64 -4.24 9.18
N ARG A 27 -9.21 -5.47 9.47
CA ARG A 27 -8.15 -5.71 10.46
C ARG A 27 -6.81 -5.14 10.02
N GLN A 28 -6.41 -5.38 8.78
CA GLN A 28 -5.17 -4.81 8.23
C GLN A 28 -5.20 -3.28 8.25
N ILE A 29 -6.33 -2.65 7.92
CA ILE A 29 -6.48 -1.20 7.97
C ILE A 29 -6.36 -0.68 9.39
N ALA A 30 -7.00 -1.33 10.36
CA ALA A 30 -6.89 -0.96 11.76
C ALA A 30 -5.43 -1.02 12.27
N ASP A 31 -4.69 -2.05 11.89
CA ASP A 31 -3.27 -2.19 12.23
C ASP A 31 -2.42 -1.06 11.62
N LEU A 32 -2.70 -0.67 10.36
CA LEU A 32 -2.03 0.46 9.69
C LEU A 32 -2.41 1.82 10.32
N GLN A 33 -3.67 2.00 10.72
CA GLN A 33 -4.15 3.24 11.33
C GLN A 33 -3.46 3.55 12.67
N GLY A 34 -2.98 2.53 13.38
CA GLY A 34 -2.14 2.70 14.57
C GLY A 34 -0.81 3.44 14.29
N HIS A 35 -0.41 3.56 13.03
CA HIS A 35 0.83 4.19 12.56
C HIS A 35 0.55 5.29 11.52
N ALA A 36 -0.62 5.91 11.57
CA ALA A 36 -1.07 6.86 10.54
C ALA A 36 -0.11 8.04 10.34
N GLU A 37 0.48 8.57 11.41
CA GLU A 37 1.42 9.70 11.32
C GLU A 37 2.69 9.30 10.55
N GLN A 38 3.31 8.17 10.91
CA GLN A 38 4.51 7.68 10.24
C GLN A 38 4.25 7.31 8.77
N LEU A 39 3.05 6.77 8.47
CA LEU A 39 2.63 6.48 7.10
C LEU A 39 2.42 7.78 6.30
N ALA A 40 1.83 8.81 6.90
CA ALA A 40 1.60 10.11 6.27
C ALA A 40 2.92 10.83 5.94
N GLU A 41 3.92 10.79 6.84
CA GLU A 41 5.27 11.32 6.59
C GLU A 41 5.95 10.72 5.36
N ARG A 42 5.53 9.52 4.96
CA ARG A 42 6.06 8.77 3.82
C ARG A 42 5.11 8.79 2.63
N GLU A 43 4.13 9.69 2.65
CA GLU A 43 3.08 9.87 1.64
C GLU A 43 2.41 8.55 1.26
N VAL A 44 2.12 7.71 2.26
CA VAL A 44 1.42 6.46 2.04
C VAL A 44 -0.08 6.73 1.91
N VAL A 45 -0.68 6.15 0.88
CA VAL A 45 -2.13 6.16 0.68
C VAL A 45 -2.64 4.74 0.75
N ILE A 46 -3.58 4.46 1.64
CA ILE A 46 -4.21 3.15 1.73
C ILE A 46 -5.33 3.08 0.71
N LEU A 47 -5.28 2.08 -0.17
CA LEU A 47 -6.32 1.75 -1.13
C LEU A 47 -6.92 0.41 -0.75
N THR A 48 -8.24 0.35 -0.66
CA THR A 48 -8.97 -0.90 -0.48
C THR A 48 -9.63 -1.31 -1.78
N ASP A 49 -10.21 -2.50 -1.77
CA ASP A 49 -11.20 -2.88 -2.76
C ASP A 49 -12.30 -1.81 -2.89
N GLY A 50 -12.56 -1.43 -4.14
CA GLY A 50 -13.69 -0.63 -4.61
C GLY A 50 -14.04 -1.13 -6.03
N PRO A 51 -15.14 -0.69 -6.65
CA PRO A 51 -15.49 -1.16 -8.00
C PRO A 51 -14.32 -0.95 -8.99
N GLY A 52 -13.84 -2.05 -9.58
CA GLY A 52 -12.67 -2.08 -10.47
C GLY A 52 -11.36 -2.58 -9.84
N ALA A 53 -11.38 -2.98 -8.55
CA ALA A 53 -10.24 -3.62 -7.89
C ALA A 53 -9.99 -5.07 -8.30
N ASP A 54 -10.96 -5.67 -8.98
CA ASP A 54 -10.87 -7.03 -9.50
C ASP A 54 -9.70 -7.23 -10.48
N ALA A 55 -9.23 -6.16 -11.15
CA ALA A 55 -8.06 -6.22 -12.04
C ALA A 55 -6.72 -6.36 -11.30
N LEU A 56 -6.68 -6.05 -9.99
CA LEU A 56 -5.50 -6.28 -9.13
C LEU A 56 -5.58 -7.60 -8.36
N ARG A 57 -6.72 -8.29 -8.40
CA ARG A 57 -6.92 -9.57 -7.72
C ARG A 57 -6.35 -10.71 -8.56
N ASP A 58 -5.32 -11.38 -8.04
CA ASP A 58 -4.86 -12.67 -8.55
C ASP A 58 -5.60 -13.86 -7.88
N GLY A 59 -6.86 -13.63 -7.45
CA GLY A 59 -7.71 -14.61 -6.76
C GLY A 59 -8.71 -14.02 -5.75
N GLN A 60 -9.41 -14.89 -5.00
CA GLN A 60 -10.36 -14.50 -3.92
C GLN A 60 -9.68 -14.35 -2.54
N GLY A 61 -8.36 -14.43 -2.48
CA GLY A 61 -7.58 -14.42 -1.24
C GLY A 61 -7.26 -13.01 -0.74
N PHE A 62 -6.83 -12.93 0.51
CA PHE A 62 -6.28 -11.70 1.08
C PHE A 62 -4.92 -11.35 0.46
N GLN A 63 -4.72 -10.08 0.15
CA GLN A 63 -3.46 -9.60 -0.40
C GLN A 63 -3.14 -8.17 0.06
N VAL A 64 -1.86 -7.92 0.36
CA VAL A 64 -1.31 -6.59 0.61
C VAL A 64 -0.22 -6.30 -0.42
N LEU A 65 -0.34 -5.19 -1.12
CA LEU A 65 0.67 -4.69 -2.06
C LEU A 65 1.21 -3.36 -1.57
N LEU A 66 2.52 -3.17 -1.62
CA LEU A 66 3.14 -1.84 -1.55
C LEU A 66 3.58 -1.45 -2.95
N ILE A 67 3.11 -0.31 -3.43
CA ILE A 67 3.51 0.27 -4.71
C ILE A 67 4.35 1.52 -4.42
N GLY A 68 5.50 1.63 -5.06
CA GLY A 68 6.38 2.79 -4.95
C GLY A 68 5.86 3.99 -5.74
N LYS A 69 6.43 5.17 -5.48
CA LYS A 69 6.18 6.38 -6.29
C LYS A 69 6.55 6.19 -7.76
N ASP A 70 7.48 5.29 -8.06
CA ASP A 70 7.83 4.90 -9.43
C ASP A 70 6.80 3.97 -10.10
N GLY A 71 5.70 3.66 -9.41
CA GLY A 71 4.64 2.76 -9.85
C GLY A 71 5.03 1.27 -9.85
N GLY A 72 6.22 0.92 -9.36
CA GLY A 72 6.63 -0.48 -9.23
C GLY A 72 6.10 -1.12 -7.95
N VAL A 73 5.69 -2.40 -8.04
CA VAL A 73 5.35 -3.20 -6.85
C VAL A 73 6.63 -3.48 -6.06
N LYS A 74 6.66 -3.05 -4.79
CA LYS A 74 7.79 -3.21 -3.87
C LYS A 74 7.61 -4.38 -2.91
N MET A 75 6.36 -4.74 -2.64
CA MET A 75 5.98 -5.86 -1.81
C MET A 75 4.65 -6.44 -2.31
N SER A 76 4.52 -7.77 -2.26
CA SER A 76 3.27 -8.50 -2.41
C SER A 76 3.22 -9.59 -1.35
N SER A 77 2.18 -9.58 -0.52
CA SER A 77 1.99 -10.55 0.57
C SER A 77 0.57 -11.09 0.57
N ALA A 78 0.42 -12.41 0.69
CA ALA A 78 -0.87 -13.08 0.89
C ALA A 78 -1.28 -13.17 2.38
N LYS A 79 -0.53 -12.50 3.27
CA LYS A 79 -0.74 -12.49 4.72
C LYS A 79 -0.72 -11.04 5.23
N PRO A 80 -1.37 -10.74 6.37
CA PRO A 80 -1.28 -9.43 6.99
C PRO A 80 0.17 -9.01 7.20
N VAL A 81 0.43 -7.72 7.02
CA VAL A 81 1.78 -7.13 7.11
C VAL A 81 1.75 -6.06 8.19
N ALA A 82 2.73 -6.10 9.09
CA ALA A 82 2.87 -5.10 10.14
C ALA A 82 3.20 -3.73 9.51
N ALA A 83 2.73 -2.65 10.13
CA ALA A 83 3.01 -1.30 9.62
C ALA A 83 4.52 -1.02 9.65
N GLU A 84 5.20 -1.51 10.68
CA GLU A 84 6.63 -1.38 10.91
C GLU A 84 7.46 -2.02 9.79
N ASP A 85 7.00 -3.15 9.24
CA ASP A 85 7.65 -3.80 8.10
C ASP A 85 7.51 -2.95 6.83
N ILE A 86 6.33 -2.36 6.61
CA ILE A 86 6.08 -1.45 5.48
C ILE A 86 6.94 -0.19 5.61
N LEU A 87 6.97 0.43 6.79
CA LEU A 87 7.75 1.63 7.07
C LEU A 87 9.25 1.36 6.87
N SER A 88 9.76 0.26 7.41
CA SER A 88 11.17 -0.14 7.27
C SER A 88 11.54 -0.40 5.82
N LEU A 89 10.66 -1.07 5.07
CA LEU A 89 10.85 -1.28 3.64
C LEU A 89 10.88 0.07 2.89
N ILE A 90 9.99 1.00 3.23
CA ILE A 90 9.95 2.33 2.61
C ILE A 90 11.24 3.10 2.87
N ASP A 91 11.71 3.14 4.11
CA ASP A 91 12.92 3.89 4.50
C ASP A 91 14.21 3.31 3.88
N SER A 92 14.18 2.04 3.48
CA SER A 92 15.27 1.42 2.71
C SER A 92 15.31 1.85 1.23
N MET A 93 14.24 2.44 0.69
CA MET A 93 14.15 2.76 -0.73
C MET A 93 15.02 3.98 -1.12
N PRO A 94 15.76 3.93 -2.24
CA PRO A 94 16.63 5.04 -2.66
C PRO A 94 15.91 6.38 -2.82
N MET A 95 14.70 6.39 -3.40
CA MET A 95 13.90 7.61 -3.51
C MET A 95 13.56 8.21 -2.15
N ARG A 96 13.20 7.37 -1.17
CA ARG A 96 12.90 7.83 0.20
C ARG A 96 14.14 8.41 0.88
N GLN A 97 15.30 7.78 0.70
CA GLN A 97 16.57 8.30 1.20
C GLN A 97 16.96 9.64 0.54
N GLN A 98 16.58 9.86 -0.72
CA GLN A 98 16.78 11.14 -1.41
C GLN A 98 15.84 12.24 -0.88
N GLU A 99 14.60 11.91 -0.54
CA GLU A 99 13.63 12.86 0.07
C GLU A 99 14.07 13.36 1.46
N MET A 100 14.94 12.62 2.16
CA MET A 100 15.44 12.96 3.50
C MET A 100 16.72 13.81 3.50
N ARG A 101 17.27 14.11 2.32
CA ARG A 101 18.48 14.93 2.16
C ARG A 101 18.11 16.36 1.82
#